data_AF-A0AB73KBI0-F1
#
_entry.id   AF-A0AB73KBI0-F1
#
_cell.length_a   1.000
_cell.length_b   1.000
_cell.length_c   1.000
_cell.angle_alpha   90.00
_cell.angle_beta   90.00
_cell.angle_gamma   90.00
#
_symmetry.space_group_name_H-M   'P 1'
#
loop_
_entity.id
_entity.type
_entity.pdbx_description
1 polymer ?
#
loop_
_entity_poly.entity_id
_entity_poly.type
_entity_poly.pdbx_seq_one_letter_code
_entity_poly.pdbx_strand_id
1 'polypeptide(L)'
;MTDLTQVFMDLVRYETRLYNALGERLRAEHGLTMGQFEFLRIIDSRDACRVNDLAEEAAITVGATSKAVDRLEAAGWVVRRPNPSNRRSSLLELTPDGGTLLAAATPTFEDGLRSWLAEPLTPGSLERLASTVALLRRTLEDASAGMPAG
;
A
#
# COMPACT_ATOMS: atom_id res chain seq x y z
N MET A 1 19.48 27.35 -7.72
CA MET A 1 18.25 26.83 -8.36
C MET A 1 18.20 25.35 -8.07
N THR A 2 17.07 24.83 -7.58
CA THR A 2 16.94 23.39 -7.29
C THR A 2 16.98 22.60 -8.61
N ASP A 3 17.80 21.56 -8.68
CA ASP A 3 17.82 20.65 -9.82
C ASP A 3 16.65 19.67 -9.71
N LEU A 4 15.62 19.86 -10.54
CA LEU A 4 14.41 19.03 -10.53
C LEU A 4 14.71 17.58 -10.90
N THR A 5 15.69 17.33 -11.78
CA THR A 5 16.09 15.97 -12.17
C THR A 5 16.66 15.24 -10.98
N GLN A 6 17.54 15.91 -10.22
CA GLN A 6 18.14 15.32 -9.04
C GLN A 6 17.09 15.02 -7.95
N VAL A 7 16.16 15.96 -7.70
CA VAL A 7 15.04 15.74 -6.76
C VAL A 7 14.21 14.53 -7.16
N PHE A 8 13.84 14.40 -8.44
CA PHE A 8 13.08 13.24 -8.93
C PHE A 8 13.85 11.93 -8.73
N MET A 9 15.13 11.91 -9.09
CA MET A 9 15.96 10.70 -8.95
C MET A 9 16.12 10.27 -7.49
N ASP A 10 16.28 11.22 -6.57
CA ASP A 10 16.40 10.92 -5.14
C ASP A 10 15.06 10.45 -4.55
N LEU A 11 13.93 11.04 -4.97
CA LEU A 11 12.60 10.58 -4.57
C LEU A 11 12.35 9.12 -4.99
N VAL A 12 12.58 8.79 -6.26
CA VAL A 12 12.39 7.42 -6.79
C VAL A 12 13.33 6.44 -6.10
N ARG A 13 14.62 6.77 -5.96
CA ARG A 13 15.58 5.86 -5.32
C ARG A 13 15.30 5.65 -3.84
N TYR A 14 14.86 6.69 -3.13
CA TYR A 14 14.49 6.58 -1.73
C TYR A 14 13.24 5.71 -1.56
N GLU A 15 12.17 6.00 -2.30
CA GLU A 15 10.94 5.22 -2.29
C GLU A 15 11.23 3.75 -2.57
N THR A 16 11.95 3.44 -3.63
CA THR A 16 12.21 2.05 -4.04
C THR A 16 13.03 1.31 -3.00
N ARG A 17 14.04 1.95 -2.40
CA ARG A 17 14.86 1.34 -1.34
C ARG A 17 14.07 1.13 -0.06
N LEU A 18 13.25 2.10 0.33
CA LEU A 18 12.39 1.98 1.50
C LEU A 18 11.37 0.86 1.32
N TYR A 19 10.69 0.81 0.18
CA TYR A 19 9.72 -0.23 -0.16
C TYR A 19 10.34 -1.63 -0.09
N ASN A 20 11.53 -1.80 -0.69
CA ASN A 20 12.27 -3.06 -0.64
C ASN A 20 12.69 -3.44 0.77
N ALA A 21 13.25 -2.50 1.55
CA ALA A 21 13.72 -2.78 2.91
C ALA A 21 12.57 -3.17 3.86
N LEU A 22 11.41 -2.51 3.74
CA LEU A 22 10.20 -2.86 4.47
C LEU A 22 9.69 -4.25 4.05
N GLY A 23 9.68 -4.52 2.74
CA GLY A 23 9.29 -5.83 2.20
C GLY A 23 10.21 -6.97 2.65
N GLU A 24 11.51 -6.74 2.75
CA GLU A 24 12.48 -7.72 3.27
C GLU A 24 12.21 -8.06 4.73
N ARG A 25 11.94 -7.05 5.59
CA ARG A 25 11.58 -7.27 6.99
C ARG A 25 10.26 -8.04 7.14
N LEU A 26 9.22 -7.59 6.44
CA LEU A 26 7.91 -8.26 6.44
C LEU A 26 8.03 -9.72 5.99
N ARG A 27 8.86 -9.98 4.98
CA ARG A 27 9.08 -11.34 4.47
C ARG A 27 9.82 -12.20 5.49
N ALA A 28 10.85 -11.66 6.12
CA ALA A 28 11.66 -12.39 7.08
C ALA A 28 10.89 -12.74 8.36
N GLU A 29 10.05 -11.83 8.85
CA GLU A 29 9.35 -11.98 10.14
C GLU A 29 7.96 -12.60 10.01
N HIS A 30 7.25 -12.31 8.92
CA HIS A 30 5.82 -12.66 8.75
C HIS A 30 5.51 -13.46 7.49
N GLY A 31 6.51 -13.73 6.65
CA GLY A 31 6.32 -14.40 5.36
C GLY A 31 5.51 -13.58 4.34
N LEU A 32 5.26 -12.29 4.61
CA LEU A 32 4.51 -11.38 3.76
C LEU A 32 5.41 -10.63 2.79
N THR A 33 4.98 -10.48 1.54
CA THR A 33 5.55 -9.44 0.68
C THR A 33 4.96 -8.08 1.04
N MET A 34 5.65 -7.00 0.69
CA MET A 34 5.15 -5.62 0.90
C MET A 34 3.78 -5.41 0.27
N GLY A 35 3.57 -5.83 -0.99
CA GLY A 35 2.27 -5.70 -1.65
C GLY A 35 1.15 -6.54 -1.02
N GLN A 36 1.45 -7.73 -0.46
CA GLN A 36 0.44 -8.50 0.29
C GLN A 36 0.04 -7.76 1.57
N PHE A 37 1.02 -7.23 2.31
CA PHE A 37 0.76 -6.43 3.51
C PHE A 37 -0.06 -5.17 3.20
N GLU A 38 0.28 -4.44 2.12
CA GLU A 38 -0.50 -3.28 1.67
C GLU A 38 -1.96 -3.65 1.36
N PHE A 39 -2.18 -4.76 0.66
CA PHE A 39 -3.55 -5.21 0.34
C PHE A 39 -4.34 -5.56 1.59
N LEU A 40 -3.73 -6.27 2.55
CA LEU A 40 -4.39 -6.56 3.82
C LEU A 40 -4.76 -5.26 4.56
N ARG A 41 -3.85 -4.29 4.60
CA ARG A 41 -4.11 -2.97 5.21
C ARG A 41 -5.23 -2.19 4.54
N ILE A 42 -5.26 -2.16 3.19
CA ILE A 42 -6.30 -1.42 2.46
C ILE A 42 -7.67 -2.06 2.71
N ILE A 43 -7.74 -3.40 2.70
CA ILE A 43 -8.98 -4.13 3.02
C ILE A 43 -9.44 -3.83 4.45
N ASP A 44 -8.54 -3.86 5.43
CA ASP A 44 -8.84 -3.59 6.84
C ASP A 44 -9.33 -2.14 7.08
N SER A 45 -8.78 -1.18 6.33
CA SER A 45 -9.10 0.24 6.48
C SER A 45 -10.46 0.66 5.91
N ARG A 46 -11.17 -0.24 5.22
CA ARG A 46 -12.41 0.06 4.48
C ARG A 46 -13.54 -0.86 4.93
N ASP A 47 -14.69 -0.29 5.27
CA ASP A 47 -15.90 -1.06 5.62
C ASP A 47 -16.39 -1.94 4.45
N ALA A 48 -16.16 -1.52 3.21
CA ALA A 48 -16.54 -2.25 2.00
C ALA A 48 -15.48 -2.05 0.91
N CYS A 49 -14.50 -2.96 0.83
CA CYS A 49 -13.44 -2.92 -0.16
C CYS A 49 -13.77 -3.78 -1.39
N ARG A 50 -13.70 -3.25 -2.61
CA ARG A 50 -13.80 -4.03 -3.86
C ARG A 50 -12.42 -4.21 -4.47
N VAL A 51 -12.30 -5.18 -5.38
CA VAL A 51 -11.06 -5.37 -6.19
C VAL A 51 -10.67 -4.11 -6.95
N ASN A 52 -11.64 -3.36 -7.47
CA ASN A 52 -11.35 -2.09 -8.17
C ASN A 52 -10.80 -1.04 -7.21
N ASP A 53 -11.29 -1.00 -5.97
CA ASP A 53 -10.82 -0.03 -4.97
C ASP A 53 -9.34 -0.32 -4.61
N LEU A 54 -8.96 -1.59 -4.51
CA LEU A 54 -7.54 -2.00 -4.37
C LEU A 54 -6.71 -1.62 -5.59
N ALA A 55 -7.23 -1.82 -6.80
CA ALA A 55 -6.52 -1.54 -8.05
C ALA A 55 -6.23 -0.04 -8.20
N GLU A 56 -7.22 0.79 -7.86
CA GLU A 56 -7.11 2.25 -7.85
C GLU A 56 -6.08 2.71 -6.81
N GLU A 57 -6.17 2.22 -5.56
CA GLU A 57 -5.25 2.60 -4.49
C GLU A 57 -3.80 2.18 -4.78
N ALA A 58 -3.61 0.97 -5.32
CA ALA A 58 -2.29 0.45 -5.65
C ALA A 58 -1.76 0.93 -7.02
N ALA A 59 -2.53 1.71 -7.77
CA ALA A 59 -2.22 2.17 -9.12
C ALA A 59 -1.77 1.03 -10.08
N ILE A 60 -2.40 -0.14 -9.98
CA ILE A 60 -2.14 -1.29 -10.87
C ILE A 60 -3.44 -1.76 -11.56
N THR A 61 -3.31 -2.63 -12.56
CA THR A 61 -4.49 -3.11 -13.30
C THR A 61 -5.42 -3.96 -12.43
N VAL A 62 -6.71 -3.94 -12.74
CA VAL A 62 -7.72 -4.79 -12.07
C VAL A 62 -7.37 -6.27 -12.21
N GLY A 63 -6.85 -6.69 -13.37
CA GLY A 63 -6.43 -8.08 -13.60
C GLY A 63 -5.25 -8.51 -12.72
N ALA A 64 -4.25 -7.63 -12.52
CA ALA A 64 -3.14 -7.90 -11.61
C ALA A 64 -3.63 -7.95 -10.15
N THR A 65 -4.49 -7.02 -9.77
CA THR A 65 -5.12 -6.96 -8.44
C THR A 65 -5.93 -8.21 -8.16
N SER A 66 -6.76 -8.66 -9.10
CA SER A 66 -7.57 -9.88 -8.96
C SER A 66 -6.68 -11.09 -8.68
N LYS A 67 -5.59 -11.27 -9.45
CA LYS A 67 -4.63 -12.37 -9.24
C LYS A 67 -3.92 -12.28 -7.90
N ALA A 68 -3.66 -11.08 -7.40
CA ALA A 68 -3.07 -10.91 -6.07
C ALA A 68 -4.08 -11.27 -4.98
N VAL A 69 -5.34 -10.84 -5.11
CA VAL A 69 -6.44 -11.25 -4.21
C VAL A 69 -6.64 -12.76 -4.22
N ASP A 70 -6.61 -13.42 -5.39
CA ASP A 70 -6.76 -14.88 -5.48
C ASP A 70 -5.69 -15.61 -4.66
N ARG A 71 -4.46 -15.07 -4.58
CA ARG A 71 -3.38 -15.62 -3.74
C ARG A 71 -3.62 -15.38 -2.26
N LEU A 72 -4.20 -14.24 -1.88
CA LEU A 72 -4.57 -13.95 -0.48
C LEU A 72 -5.73 -14.85 -0.03
N GLU A 73 -6.71 -15.12 -0.91
CA GLU A 73 -7.77 -16.09 -0.66
C GLU A 73 -7.21 -17.52 -0.52
N ALA A 74 -6.31 -17.92 -1.42
CA ALA A 74 -5.65 -19.23 -1.35
C ALA A 74 -4.78 -19.40 -0.10
N ALA A 75 -4.22 -18.31 0.43
CA ALA A 75 -3.49 -18.29 1.70
C ALA A 75 -4.41 -18.26 2.93
N GLY A 76 -5.73 -18.10 2.74
CA GLY A 76 -6.72 -18.06 3.82
C GLY A 76 -6.79 -16.73 4.56
N TRP A 77 -6.23 -15.64 4.03
CA TRP A 77 -6.17 -14.34 4.70
C TRP A 77 -7.29 -13.39 4.29
N VAL A 78 -7.87 -13.59 3.11
CA VAL A 78 -8.95 -12.77 2.56
C VAL A 78 -10.09 -13.67 2.08
N VAL A 79 -11.31 -13.17 2.11
CA VAL A 79 -12.47 -13.80 1.47
C VAL A 79 -13.25 -12.80 0.63
N ARG A 80 -13.79 -13.26 -0.50
CA ARG A 80 -14.79 -12.53 -1.27
C ARG A 80 -16.21 -12.78 -0.77
N ARG A 81 -16.96 -11.70 -0.53
CA ARG A 81 -18.40 -11.72 -0.27
C ARG A 81 -19.19 -11.18 -1.46
N PRO A 82 -20.42 -11.66 -1.70
CA PRO A 82 -21.32 -11.04 -2.66
C PRO A 82 -21.55 -9.56 -2.32
N ASN A 83 -21.42 -8.67 -3.31
CA ASN A 83 -21.77 -7.28 -3.10
C ASN A 83 -23.30 -7.09 -3.25
N PRO A 84 -24.04 -6.73 -2.18
CA PRO A 84 -25.49 -6.57 -2.24
C PRO A 84 -25.93 -5.42 -3.17
N SER A 85 -25.07 -4.41 -3.36
CA SER A 85 -25.35 -3.25 -4.22
C SER A 85 -25.06 -3.51 -5.71
N ASN A 86 -24.21 -4.48 -6.02
CA ASN A 86 -23.79 -4.76 -7.40
C ASN A 86 -23.33 -6.22 -7.56
N ARG A 87 -24.19 -7.05 -8.16
CA ARG A 87 -23.89 -8.48 -8.40
C ARG A 87 -22.71 -8.75 -9.34
N ARG A 88 -22.20 -7.74 -10.04
CA ARG A 88 -21.02 -7.85 -10.91
C ARG A 88 -19.70 -7.64 -10.17
N SER A 89 -19.72 -7.30 -8.88
CA SER A 89 -18.52 -7.18 -8.05
C SER A 89 -18.63 -7.97 -6.75
N SER A 90 -17.48 -8.20 -6.12
CA SER A 90 -17.35 -8.76 -4.78
C SER A 90 -16.82 -7.71 -3.81
N LEU A 91 -17.17 -7.88 -2.53
CA LEU A 91 -16.52 -7.21 -1.41
C LEU A 91 -15.42 -8.12 -0.88
N LEU A 92 -14.32 -7.53 -0.43
CA LEU A 92 -13.17 -8.19 0.16
C LEU A 92 -13.21 -7.95 1.66
N GLU A 93 -13.02 -9.01 2.42
CA GLU A 93 -12.93 -8.97 3.88
C GLU A 93 -11.69 -9.76 4.32
N LEU A 94 -11.05 -9.31 5.40
CA LEU A 94 -10.06 -10.13 6.08
C LEU A 94 -10.74 -11.31 6.77
N THR A 95 -10.09 -12.47 6.73
CA THR A 95 -10.44 -13.57 7.64
C THR A 95 -9.89 -13.26 9.04
N PRO A 96 -10.32 -13.98 10.09
CA PRO A 96 -9.69 -13.87 11.41
C PRO A 96 -8.18 -14.09 11.38
N ASP A 97 -7.71 -15.03 10.55
CA ASP A 97 -6.28 -15.32 10.37
C ASP A 97 -5.57 -14.17 9.64
N GLY A 98 -6.20 -13.60 8.61
CA GLY A 98 -5.68 -12.43 7.90
C GLY A 98 -5.58 -11.19 8.80
N GLY A 99 -6.59 -10.94 9.64
CA GLY A 99 -6.57 -9.87 10.63
C GLY A 99 -5.49 -10.07 11.69
N THR A 100 -5.32 -11.30 12.18
CA THR A 100 -4.26 -11.64 13.14
C THR A 100 -2.87 -11.44 12.53
N LEU A 101 -2.66 -11.90 11.29
CA LEU A 101 -1.40 -11.71 10.58
C LEU A 101 -1.10 -10.23 10.33
N LEU A 102 -2.10 -9.45 9.92
CA LEU A 102 -1.94 -8.01 9.72
C LEU A 102 -1.56 -7.30 11.02
N ALA A 103 -2.23 -7.63 12.13
CA ALA A 103 -1.94 -7.06 13.43
C ALA A 103 -0.51 -7.39 13.90
N ALA A 104 -0.02 -8.61 13.62
CA ALA A 104 1.35 -9.01 13.93
C ALA A 104 2.40 -8.31 13.05
N ALA A 105 2.09 -8.08 11.77
CA ALA A 105 3.00 -7.49 10.80
C ALA A 105 3.09 -5.95 10.90
N THR A 106 2.05 -5.30 11.40
CA THR A 106 1.97 -3.83 11.49
C THR A 106 3.11 -3.21 12.30
N PRO A 107 3.45 -3.71 13.51
CA PRO A 107 4.59 -3.19 14.27
C PRO A 107 5.93 -3.26 13.51
N THR A 108 6.22 -4.37 12.82
CA THR A 108 7.45 -4.52 12.02
C THR A 108 7.55 -3.46 10.92
N PHE A 109 6.43 -3.18 10.25
CA PHE A 109 6.35 -2.13 9.24
C PHE A 109 6.54 -0.73 9.84
N GLU A 110 5.83 -0.43 10.94
CA GLU A 110 5.93 0.86 11.64
C GLU A 110 7.32 1.12 12.21
N ASP A 111 7.99 0.10 12.74
CA ASP A 111 9.36 0.19 13.25
C ASP A 111 10.36 0.46 12.12
N GLY A 112 10.14 -0.14 10.94
CA GLY A 112 10.90 0.16 9.73
C GLY A 112 10.72 1.61 9.27
N LEU A 113 9.48 2.10 9.24
CA LEU A 113 9.19 3.51 8.95
C LEU A 113 9.83 4.44 9.98
N ARG A 114 9.76 4.11 11.28
CA ARG A 114 10.40 4.90 12.32
C ARG A 114 11.90 5.02 12.08
N SER A 115 12.56 3.89 11.84
CA SER A 115 14.02 3.80 11.67
C SER A 115 14.53 4.58 10.44
N TRP A 116 13.83 4.46 9.31
CA TRP A 116 14.37 4.92 8.02
C TRP A 116 13.71 6.19 7.47
N LEU A 117 12.53 6.55 7.96
CA LEU A 117 11.82 7.77 7.55
C LEU A 117 11.76 8.81 8.68
N ALA A 118 11.43 8.41 9.92
CA ALA A 118 11.21 9.36 11.00
C ALA A 118 12.50 9.80 11.72
N GLU A 119 13.31 8.85 12.19
CA GLU A 119 14.53 9.13 12.98
C GLU A 119 15.56 10.02 12.27
N PRO A 120 15.77 9.94 10.95
CA PRO A 120 16.70 10.83 10.25
C PRO A 120 16.25 12.30 10.18
N LEU A 121 15.00 12.60 10.54
CA LEU A 121 14.38 13.90 10.37
C LEU A 121 14.02 14.54 11.71
N THR A 122 14.10 15.87 11.78
CA THR A 122 13.45 16.60 12.87
C THR A 122 11.92 16.53 12.72
N PRO A 123 11.13 16.67 13.81
CA PRO A 123 9.66 16.66 13.72
C PRO A 123 9.11 17.66 12.70
N GLY A 124 9.64 18.89 12.69
CA GLY A 124 9.22 19.90 11.72
C GLY A 124 9.62 19.59 10.27
N SER A 125 10.73 18.89 10.04
CA SER A 125 11.07 18.40 8.69
C SER A 125 10.17 17.26 8.24
N LEU A 126 9.79 16.35 9.15
CA LEU A 126 8.88 15.25 8.87
C LEU A 126 7.48 15.77 8.50
N GLU A 127 6.95 16.74 9.24
CA GLU A 127 5.67 17.39 8.94
C GLU A 127 5.68 18.09 7.57
N ARG A 128 6.78 18.80 7.24
CA ARG A 128 6.95 19.41 5.92
C ARG A 128 7.00 18.35 4.82
N LEU A 129 7.77 17.27 5.01
CA LEU A 129 7.83 16.18 4.04
C LEU A 129 6.44 15.57 3.82
N ALA A 130 5.70 15.26 4.89
CA ALA A 130 4.36 14.68 4.81
C ALA A 130 3.39 15.58 4.02
N SER A 131 3.36 16.88 4.32
CA SER A 131 2.51 17.83 3.61
C SER A 131 2.92 18.04 2.15
N THR A 132 4.22 18.09 1.85
CA THR A 132 4.74 18.21 0.48
C THR A 132 4.42 16.96 -0.35
N VAL A 133 4.70 15.75 0.14
CA VAL A 133 4.41 14.50 -0.58
C VAL A 133 2.90 14.35 -0.81
N ALA A 134 2.08 14.68 0.18
CA ALA A 134 0.62 14.66 0.01
C ALA A 134 0.12 15.66 -1.04
N LEU A 135 0.74 16.85 -1.13
CA LEU A 135 0.44 17.82 -2.18
C LEU A 135 0.82 17.28 -3.57
N LEU A 136 2.03 16.73 -3.72
CA LEU A 136 2.50 16.18 -4.99
C LEU A 136 1.63 15.01 -5.48
N ARG A 137 1.23 14.11 -4.57
CA ARG A 137 0.30 13.02 -4.87
C ARG A 137 -1.03 13.55 -5.39
N ARG A 138 -1.66 14.49 -4.69
CA ARG A 138 -2.93 15.11 -5.12
C ARG A 138 -2.83 15.79 -6.49
N THR A 139 -1.71 16.46 -6.77
CA THR A 139 -1.49 17.08 -8.09
C THR A 139 -1.49 16.05 -9.23
N LEU A 140 -0.95 14.84 -9.01
CA LEU A 140 -1.02 13.76 -10.00
C LEU A 140 -2.43 13.20 -10.15
N GLU A 141 -3.14 12.99 -9.03
CA GLU A 141 -4.52 12.51 -8.99
C GLU A 141 -5.48 13.47 -9.71
N ASP A 142 -5.41 14.77 -9.40
CA ASP A 142 -6.22 15.82 -10.03
C ASP A 142 -5.95 15.93 -11.54
N ALA A 143 -4.73 15.66 -11.97
CA ALA A 143 -4.34 15.63 -13.37
C ALA A 143 -4.66 14.29 -14.06
N SER A 144 -5.18 13.29 -13.34
CA SER A 144 -5.34 11.90 -13.81
C SER A 144 -4.05 11.32 -14.41
N ALA A 145 -2.90 11.76 -13.89
CA ALA A 145 -1.58 11.35 -14.34
C ALA A 145 -1.12 10.11 -13.56
N GLY A 146 -0.50 9.14 -14.25
CA GLY A 146 0.02 7.94 -13.59
C GLY A 146 -1.02 6.90 -13.18
N MET A 147 -2.28 7.07 -13.61
CA MET A 147 -3.31 6.04 -13.41
C MET A 147 -2.94 4.77 -14.19
N PRO A 148 -3.23 3.57 -13.63
CA PRO A 148 -3.01 2.33 -14.35
C PRO A 148 -3.79 2.35 -15.67
N ALA A 149 -3.11 2.04 -16.78
CA ALA A 149 -3.80 1.75 -18.03
C ALA A 149 -4.69 0.53 -17.79
N GLY A 150 -5.96 0.64 -18.21
CA GLY A 150 -6.98 -0.41 -18.03
C GLY A 150 -6.54 -1.80 -18.44
#